data_AF-A0A1V1V9I7-F1
#
_entry.id   AF-A0A1V1V9I7-F1
#
_cell.length_a   1.000
_cell.length_b   1.000
_cell.length_c   1.000
_cell.angle_alpha   90.00
_cell.angle_beta   90.00
_cell.angle_gamma   90.00
#
_symmetry.space_group_name_H-M   'P 1'
#
loop_
_entity.id
_entity.type
_entity.pdbx_description
1 polymer ?
#
loop_
_entity_poly.entity_id
_entity_poly.type
_entity_poly.pdbx_seq_one_letter_code
_entity_poly.pdbx_strand_id
1 'polypeptide(L)'
;MANDVAPPQAEGFDISQLSGTEKAAILLLSLNEQDAASIIRHLEPKQVQRVGSAMASMTDLNQAKVNSVHRHFLEDIQKYTSIGMGSEDFVRNALVAALGEDKANNLVEQILMGSGSRGLDSLKWMDPRQVASIIQNEHPQIQTIVLSYLELEQSAEILSQFPERVRLDLMMRIAHLEEVQPAALHELNDIMEKQFAGQAGAQAAKIGGLKAAAEIMNYLDNSMEGILMDQIREHDEDTAVQIQDLMFVFDNLIEMDDRSIQILLRDVPQEFLQRALKGADDLLREKIFVNMSKRAAEMLREDLEAMGPIRVSDVEAAQKEILSIARRLADTGELMLNGGGSDEFL
;
A
#
# COMPACT_ATOMS: atom_id res chain seq x y z
N MET A 1 3.65 53.01 -12.66
CA MET A 1 3.88 52.58 -14.06
C MET A 1 5.09 51.67 -14.04
N ALA A 2 4.89 50.38 -13.83
CA ALA A 2 5.95 49.37 -13.94
C ALA A 2 5.87 48.81 -15.37
N ASN A 3 6.95 49.00 -16.12
CA ASN A 3 7.12 48.52 -17.49
C ASN A 3 7.26 46.99 -17.45
N ASP A 4 6.31 46.31 -18.08
CA ASP A 4 6.39 44.88 -18.38
C ASP A 4 7.34 44.72 -19.59
N VAL A 5 8.56 44.23 -19.34
CA VAL A 5 9.51 43.90 -20.40
C VAL A 5 9.30 42.42 -20.75
N ALA A 6 8.58 42.18 -21.85
CA ALA A 6 8.48 40.85 -22.43
C ALA A 6 9.87 40.31 -22.82
N PRO A 7 10.17 39.02 -22.61
CA PRO A 7 11.45 38.44 -22.98
C PRO A 7 11.63 38.43 -24.51
N PRO A 8 12.89 38.52 -25.00
CA PRO A 8 13.18 38.64 -26.43
C PRO A 8 12.80 37.38 -27.20
N GLN A 9 12.08 37.54 -28.31
CA GLN A 9 11.78 36.46 -29.25
C GLN A 9 13.09 36.00 -29.90
N ALA A 10 13.51 34.76 -29.63
CA ALA A 10 14.68 34.17 -30.27
C ALA A 10 14.44 34.00 -31.78
N GLU A 11 15.34 34.57 -32.59
CA GLU A 11 15.34 34.48 -34.05
C GLU A 11 15.25 33.01 -34.51
N GLY A 12 14.09 32.61 -35.04
CA GLY A 12 13.86 31.26 -35.57
C GLY A 12 14.48 31.11 -36.97
N PHE A 13 15.26 30.06 -37.19
CA PHE A 13 15.73 29.70 -38.52
C PHE A 13 14.58 29.10 -39.34
N ASP A 14 14.37 29.58 -40.57
CA ASP A 14 13.30 29.07 -41.43
C ASP A 14 13.65 27.68 -41.98
N ILE A 15 12.96 26.67 -41.44
CA ILE A 15 13.18 25.26 -41.75
C ILE A 15 12.73 24.84 -43.15
N SER A 16 11.97 25.69 -43.86
CA SER A 16 11.58 25.45 -45.25
C SER A 16 12.77 25.49 -46.21
N GLN A 17 13.89 26.09 -45.78
CA GLN A 17 15.14 26.19 -46.54
C GLN A 17 15.96 24.89 -46.55
N LEU A 18 15.60 23.90 -45.72
CA LEU A 18 16.30 22.63 -45.62
C LEU A 18 15.52 21.51 -46.32
N SER A 19 16.23 20.69 -47.10
CA SER A 19 15.69 19.46 -47.67
C SER A 19 15.49 18.39 -46.58
N GLY A 20 14.62 17.41 -46.83
CA GLY A 20 14.39 16.31 -45.89
C GLY A 20 15.65 15.50 -45.57
N THR A 21 16.58 15.39 -46.53
CA THR A 21 17.88 14.73 -46.32
C THR A 21 18.78 15.55 -45.40
N GLU A 22 18.77 16.88 -45.52
CA GLU A 22 19.52 17.77 -44.63
C GLU A 22 18.93 17.78 -43.22
N LYS A 23 17.60 17.81 -43.09
CA LYS A 23 16.93 17.69 -41.78
C LYS A 23 17.31 16.39 -41.07
N ALA A 24 17.30 15.26 -41.79
CA ALA A 24 17.70 13.96 -41.24
C ALA A 24 19.18 13.91 -40.83
N ALA A 25 20.07 14.52 -41.63
CA ALA A 25 21.49 14.62 -41.32
C ALA A 25 21.74 15.44 -40.04
N ILE A 26 21.07 16.59 -39.89
CA ILE A 26 21.15 17.44 -38.70
C ILE A 26 20.65 16.69 -37.46
N LEU A 27 19.56 15.93 -37.59
CA LEU A 27 19.02 15.13 -36.49
C LEU A 27 20.01 14.04 -36.06
N LEU A 28 20.59 13.29 -37.01
CA LEU A 28 21.57 12.24 -36.69
C LEU A 28 22.86 12.80 -36.09
N LEU A 29 23.34 13.96 -36.54
CA LEU A 29 24.52 14.63 -35.97
C LEU A 29 24.28 15.17 -34.55
N SER A 30 23.01 15.33 -34.15
CA SER A 30 22.65 15.76 -32.79
C SER A 30 22.56 14.61 -31.77
N LEU A 31 22.65 13.37 -32.24
CA LEU A 31 22.62 12.17 -31.41
C LEU A 31 24.03 11.68 -31.09
N ASN A 32 24.16 10.81 -30.09
CA ASN A 32 25.41 10.08 -29.87
C ASN A 32 25.63 9.02 -30.98
N GLU A 33 26.86 8.55 -31.12
CA GLU A 33 27.25 7.61 -32.17
C GLU A 33 26.45 6.29 -32.15
N GLN A 34 26.08 5.80 -30.97
CA GLN A 34 25.36 4.54 -30.80
C GLN A 34 23.89 4.64 -31.23
N ASP A 35 23.24 5.76 -30.90
CA ASP A 35 21.85 6.04 -31.25
C ASP A 35 21.72 6.33 -32.75
N ALA A 36 22.65 7.13 -33.30
CA ALA A 36 22.71 7.38 -34.73
C ALA A 36 22.93 6.09 -35.53
N ALA A 37 23.85 5.22 -35.07
CA ALA A 37 24.09 3.91 -35.70
C ALA A 37 22.86 3.00 -35.67
N SER A 38 22.07 3.07 -34.60
CA SER A 38 20.82 2.30 -34.47
C SER A 38 19.77 2.74 -35.48
N ILE A 39 19.68 4.04 -35.77
CA ILE A 39 18.76 4.55 -36.81
C ILE A 39 19.29 4.20 -38.22
N ILE A 40 20.58 4.37 -38.46
CA ILE A 40 21.22 4.09 -39.77
C ILE A 40 21.04 2.62 -40.17
N ARG A 41 21.03 1.68 -39.21
CA ARG A 41 20.78 0.24 -39.46
C ARG A 41 19.42 -0.05 -40.10
N HIS A 42 18.45 0.84 -39.95
CA HIS A 42 17.10 0.67 -40.51
C HIS A 42 16.93 1.35 -41.88
N LEU A 43 17.96 2.01 -42.40
CA LEU A 43 17.93 2.71 -43.69
C LEU A 43 18.44 1.81 -44.82
N GLU A 44 17.87 1.98 -46.01
CA GLU A 44 18.37 1.30 -47.21
C GLU A 44 19.75 1.84 -47.63
N PRO A 45 20.60 1.04 -48.32
CA PRO A 45 21.95 1.46 -48.70
C PRO A 45 22.02 2.80 -49.45
N LYS A 46 21.04 3.08 -50.33
CA LYS A 46 20.94 4.35 -51.05
C LYS A 46 20.58 5.54 -50.15
N GLN A 47 19.81 5.30 -49.08
CA GLN A 47 19.43 6.32 -48.11
C GLN A 47 20.60 6.62 -47.17
N VAL A 48 21.32 5.58 -46.71
CA VAL A 48 22.55 5.73 -45.92
C VAL A 48 23.58 6.57 -46.67
N GLN A 49 23.79 6.31 -47.97
CA GLN A 49 24.72 7.09 -48.78
C GLN A 49 24.30 8.57 -48.89
N ARG A 50 23.01 8.84 -49.14
CA ARG A 50 22.50 10.22 -49.25
C ARG A 50 22.62 11.00 -47.94
N VAL A 51 22.25 10.37 -46.82
CA VAL A 51 22.29 11.00 -45.50
C VAL A 51 23.75 11.14 -45.03
N GLY A 52 24.59 10.14 -45.23
CA GLY A 52 26.02 10.20 -44.89
C GLY A 52 26.77 11.26 -45.68
N SER A 53 26.50 11.44 -46.98
CA SER A 53 27.07 12.54 -47.75
C SER A 53 26.61 13.90 -47.25
N ALA A 54 25.33 14.04 -46.87
CA ALA A 54 24.80 15.28 -46.29
C ALA A 54 25.43 15.58 -44.92
N MET A 55 25.63 14.58 -44.07
CA MET A 55 26.31 14.72 -42.78
C MET A 55 27.75 15.18 -42.95
N ALA A 56 28.48 14.62 -43.93
CA ALA A 56 29.87 14.98 -44.21
C ALA A 56 30.04 16.37 -44.84
N SER A 57 29.04 16.87 -45.59
CA SER A 57 29.07 18.19 -46.21
C SER A 57 28.68 19.34 -45.27
N MET A 58 28.10 19.03 -44.11
CA MET A 58 27.62 20.04 -43.16
C MET A 58 28.75 20.52 -42.25
N THR A 59 29.09 21.80 -42.39
CA THR A 59 30.17 22.45 -41.63
C THR A 59 29.72 23.61 -40.74
N ASP A 60 28.48 24.11 -40.91
CA ASP A 60 27.97 25.26 -40.17
C ASP A 60 26.58 25.01 -39.55
N LEU A 61 26.61 24.29 -38.41
CA LEU A 61 25.45 23.98 -37.59
C LEU A 61 25.29 25.04 -36.49
N ASN A 62 24.53 26.09 -36.79
CA ASN A 62 24.11 27.04 -35.77
C ASN A 62 23.02 26.40 -34.86
N GLN A 63 23.06 26.69 -33.55
CA GLN A 63 22.07 26.26 -32.56
C GLN A 63 20.63 26.57 -33.00
N ALA A 64 20.40 27.70 -33.66
CA ALA A 64 19.08 28.08 -34.18
C ALA A 64 18.57 27.09 -35.26
N LYS A 65 19.46 26.57 -36.11
CA LYS A 65 19.13 25.55 -37.13
C LYS A 65 18.79 24.21 -36.48
N VAL A 66 19.61 23.75 -35.55
CA VAL A 66 19.41 22.48 -34.83
C VAL A 66 18.08 22.49 -34.07
N ASN A 67 17.84 23.54 -33.29
CA ASN A 67 16.60 23.68 -32.51
C ASN A 67 15.35 23.71 -33.40
N SER A 68 15.44 24.32 -34.59
CA SER A 68 14.33 24.37 -35.55
C SER A 68 14.05 22.99 -36.13
N VAL A 69 15.09 22.22 -36.44
CA VAL A 69 14.97 20.82 -36.94
C VAL A 69 14.36 19.90 -35.88
N HIS A 70 14.79 20.01 -34.62
CA HIS A 70 14.20 19.24 -33.51
C HIS A 70 12.72 19.55 -33.32
N ARG A 71 12.34 20.83 -33.33
CA ARG A 71 10.94 21.25 -33.17
C ARG A 71 10.06 20.68 -34.28
N HIS A 72 10.49 20.81 -35.53
CA HIS A 72 9.75 20.27 -36.67
C HIS A 72 9.66 18.74 -36.65
N PHE A 73 10.71 18.04 -36.21
CA PHE A 73 10.66 16.59 -36.05
C PHE A 73 9.63 16.16 -35.00
N LEU A 74 9.58 16.86 -33.86
CA LEU A 74 8.58 16.61 -32.81
C LEU A 74 7.16 16.91 -33.29
N GLU A 75 6.95 18.03 -33.99
CA GLU A 75 5.66 18.39 -34.59
C GLU A 75 5.21 17.38 -35.65
N ASP A 76 6.13 16.82 -36.44
CA ASP A 76 5.81 15.80 -37.43
C ASP A 76 5.53 14.43 -36.79
N ILE A 77 6.29 14.01 -35.77
CA ILE A 77 5.97 12.80 -35.00
C ILE A 77 4.57 12.93 -34.41
N GLN A 78 4.22 14.08 -33.85
CA GLN A 78 2.89 14.34 -33.28
C GLN A 78 1.74 14.12 -34.28
N LYS A 79 1.98 14.28 -35.59
CA LYS A 79 0.98 14.01 -36.65
C LYS A 79 0.82 12.52 -36.95
N TYR A 80 1.87 11.72 -36.79
CA TYR A 80 1.84 10.26 -36.97
C TYR A 80 1.47 9.53 -35.67
N THR A 81 1.74 10.14 -34.53
CA THR A 81 1.30 9.68 -33.21
C THR A 81 -0.04 10.34 -32.90
N SER A 82 -1.12 9.77 -33.44
CA SER A 82 -2.29 9.66 -32.57
C SER A 82 -1.79 9.00 -31.29
N ILE A 83 -1.72 9.79 -30.23
CA ILE A 83 -1.33 9.43 -28.86
C ILE A 83 -2.08 8.13 -28.53
N GLY A 84 -1.42 6.97 -28.62
CA GLY A 84 -2.13 5.69 -28.51
C GLY A 84 -1.36 4.42 -28.86
N MET A 85 -0.22 4.47 -29.54
CA MET A 85 0.59 3.25 -29.76
C MET A 85 2.08 3.53 -29.59
N GLY A 86 2.66 3.11 -28.46
CA GLY A 86 4.10 3.02 -28.23
C GLY A 86 4.72 3.99 -27.23
N SER A 87 4.00 5.02 -26.78
CA SER A 87 4.45 5.87 -25.67
C SER A 87 4.47 5.13 -24.34
N GLU A 88 3.68 4.08 -24.23
CA GLU A 88 3.52 3.31 -22.99
C GLU A 88 4.78 2.53 -22.63
N ASP A 89 5.33 1.80 -23.59
CA ASP A 89 6.54 1.03 -23.40
C ASP A 89 7.75 1.92 -23.21
N PHE A 90 7.81 3.06 -23.91
CA PHE A 90 8.89 4.03 -23.74
C PHE A 90 8.86 4.69 -22.35
N VAL A 91 7.69 5.16 -21.91
CA VAL A 91 7.51 5.75 -20.57
C VAL A 91 7.76 4.71 -19.49
N ARG A 92 7.30 3.46 -19.70
CA ARG A 92 7.59 2.33 -18.80
C ARG A 92 9.07 2.09 -18.67
N ASN A 93 9.77 1.90 -19.77
CA ASN A 93 11.20 1.60 -19.76
C ASN A 93 12.03 2.75 -19.20
N ALA A 94 11.66 4.01 -19.47
CA ALA A 94 12.33 5.17 -18.92
C ALA A 94 12.12 5.30 -17.39
N LEU A 95 10.91 5.06 -16.90
CA LEU A 95 10.61 5.10 -15.47
C LEU A 95 11.28 3.93 -14.74
N VAL A 96 11.29 2.72 -15.32
CA VAL A 96 11.97 1.54 -14.76
C VAL A 96 13.48 1.78 -14.66
N ALA A 97 14.09 2.36 -15.69
CA ALA A 97 15.52 2.67 -15.69
C ALA A 97 15.90 3.76 -14.67
N ALA A 98 15.01 4.70 -14.39
CA ALA A 98 15.27 5.81 -13.48
C ALA A 98 14.96 5.51 -12.00
N LEU A 99 13.96 4.66 -11.72
CA LEU A 99 13.36 4.51 -10.39
C LEU A 99 13.35 3.06 -9.87
N GLY A 100 13.71 2.08 -10.71
CA GLY A 100 13.59 0.65 -10.43
C GLY A 100 12.21 0.08 -10.76
N GLU A 101 12.16 -1.23 -11.04
CA GLU A 101 10.98 -1.94 -11.55
C GLU A 101 9.72 -1.73 -10.69
N ASP A 102 9.84 -1.84 -9.37
CA ASP A 102 8.71 -1.77 -8.45
C ASP A 102 8.05 -0.38 -8.39
N LYS A 103 8.84 0.69 -8.41
CA LYS A 103 8.33 2.07 -8.33
C LYS A 103 7.82 2.55 -9.68
N ALA A 104 8.48 2.14 -10.74
CA ALA A 104 8.10 2.50 -12.09
C ALA A 104 6.80 1.84 -12.52
N ASN A 105 6.59 0.56 -12.21
CA ASN A 105 5.35 -0.12 -12.59
C ASN A 105 4.11 0.56 -11.98
N ASN A 106 4.18 0.97 -10.71
CA ASN A 106 3.11 1.75 -10.06
C ASN A 106 2.88 3.11 -10.74
N LEU A 107 3.94 3.85 -11.08
CA LEU A 107 3.81 5.16 -11.73
C LEU A 107 3.33 5.06 -13.18
N VAL A 108 3.72 4.00 -13.89
CA VAL A 108 3.31 3.74 -15.27
C VAL A 108 1.83 3.40 -15.33
N GLU A 109 1.34 2.51 -14.46
CA GLU A 109 -0.10 2.27 -14.32
C GLU A 109 -0.86 3.57 -13.99
N GLN A 110 -0.27 4.42 -13.15
CA GLN A 110 -0.80 5.73 -12.79
C GLN A 110 -0.66 6.81 -13.89
N ILE A 111 0.00 6.55 -15.01
CA ILE A 111 0.08 7.50 -16.14
C ILE A 111 -0.74 7.00 -17.34
N LEU A 112 -0.76 5.69 -17.59
CA LEU A 112 -1.40 5.09 -18.77
C LEU A 112 -2.92 5.09 -18.73
N MET A 113 -3.53 4.97 -17.55
CA MET A 113 -4.98 4.78 -17.46
C MET A 113 -5.86 6.03 -17.69
N GLY A 114 -5.29 7.21 -17.99
CA GLY A 114 -6.07 8.41 -18.29
C GLY A 114 -6.91 8.96 -17.13
N SER A 115 -6.81 10.26 -16.87
CA SER A 115 -7.46 10.96 -15.73
C SER A 115 -8.99 11.06 -15.82
N GLY A 116 -9.67 10.24 -16.64
CA GLY A 116 -11.10 10.35 -16.92
C GLY A 116 -11.97 9.17 -16.48
N SER A 117 -11.41 7.97 -16.27
CA SER A 117 -12.22 6.78 -15.96
C SER A 117 -11.80 5.98 -14.72
N ARG A 118 -10.70 6.36 -14.06
CA ARG A 118 -10.16 5.61 -12.91
C ARG A 118 -11.16 5.42 -11.78
N GLY A 119 -11.85 6.48 -11.40
CA GLY A 119 -12.77 6.42 -10.26
C GLY A 119 -13.93 5.46 -10.51
N LEU A 120 -14.58 5.58 -11.66
CA LEU A 120 -15.74 4.77 -12.03
C LEU A 120 -15.40 3.31 -12.32
N ASP A 121 -14.29 3.06 -13.01
CA ASP A 121 -13.89 1.69 -13.34
C ASP A 121 -13.41 0.94 -12.10
N SER A 122 -12.81 1.62 -11.12
CA SER A 122 -12.49 1.01 -9.82
C SER A 122 -13.74 0.52 -9.08
N LEU A 123 -14.87 1.25 -9.16
CA LEU A 123 -16.11 0.84 -8.51
C LEU A 123 -16.67 -0.50 -9.02
N LYS A 124 -16.38 -0.89 -10.27
CA LYS A 124 -16.81 -2.19 -10.83
C LYS A 124 -16.21 -3.39 -10.09
N TRP A 125 -15.03 -3.21 -9.51
CA TRP A 125 -14.30 -4.27 -8.82
C TRP A 125 -14.45 -4.21 -7.29
N MET A 126 -15.16 -3.21 -6.78
CA MET A 126 -15.36 -2.99 -5.35
C MET A 126 -16.60 -3.71 -4.82
N ASP A 127 -16.53 -4.13 -3.56
CA ASP A 127 -17.67 -4.72 -2.87
C ASP A 127 -18.86 -3.74 -2.82
N PRO A 128 -20.09 -4.18 -3.17
CA PRO A 128 -21.29 -3.35 -3.19
C PRO A 128 -21.53 -2.52 -1.92
N ARG A 129 -21.19 -3.06 -0.74
CA ARG A 129 -21.38 -2.35 0.53
C ARG A 129 -20.38 -1.22 0.70
N GLN A 130 -19.15 -1.42 0.23
CA GLN A 130 -18.13 -0.37 0.23
C GLN A 130 -18.53 0.75 -0.73
N VAL A 131 -18.99 0.41 -1.94
CA VAL A 131 -19.51 1.40 -2.89
C VAL A 131 -20.65 2.19 -2.27
N ALA A 132 -21.65 1.54 -1.68
CA ALA A 132 -22.75 2.20 -0.99
C ALA A 132 -22.27 3.20 0.08
N SER A 133 -21.28 2.80 0.89
CA SER A 133 -20.73 3.65 1.96
C SER A 133 -20.02 4.90 1.44
N ILE A 134 -19.40 4.82 0.25
CA ILE A 134 -18.72 5.93 -0.39
C ILE A 134 -19.73 6.94 -0.93
N ILE A 135 -20.78 6.44 -1.60
CA ILE A 135 -21.73 7.32 -2.29
C ILE A 135 -22.89 7.78 -1.39
N GLN A 136 -23.08 7.21 -0.20
CA GLN A 136 -24.25 7.49 0.66
C GLN A 136 -24.43 8.97 1.02
N ASN A 137 -23.32 9.70 1.18
CA ASN A 137 -23.31 11.12 1.56
C ASN A 137 -23.20 12.05 0.35
N GLU A 138 -23.07 11.49 -0.86
CA GLU A 138 -22.96 12.27 -2.08
C GLU A 138 -24.31 12.78 -2.56
N HIS A 139 -24.29 13.78 -3.44
CA HIS A 139 -25.51 14.33 -4.02
C HIS A 139 -26.31 13.23 -4.77
N PRO A 140 -27.66 13.21 -4.71
CA PRO A 140 -28.47 12.17 -5.36
C PRO A 140 -28.19 11.98 -6.86
N GLN A 141 -27.73 13.03 -7.54
CA GLN A 141 -27.32 12.96 -8.95
C GLN A 141 -26.07 12.08 -9.14
N ILE A 142 -25.08 12.16 -8.25
CA ILE A 142 -23.85 11.35 -8.29
C ILE A 142 -24.20 9.89 -7.99
N GLN A 143 -25.03 9.65 -6.97
CA GLN A 143 -25.55 8.31 -6.65
C GLN A 143 -26.27 7.68 -7.84
N THR A 144 -27.11 8.46 -8.54
CA THR A 144 -27.82 8.03 -9.75
C THR A 144 -26.83 7.65 -10.85
N ILE A 145 -25.82 8.48 -11.12
CA ILE A 145 -24.82 8.23 -12.16
C ILE A 145 -24.01 6.96 -11.86
N VAL A 146 -23.59 6.75 -10.61
CA VAL A 146 -22.87 5.54 -10.19
C VAL A 146 -23.73 4.29 -10.43
N LEU A 147 -24.98 4.31 -9.95
CA LEU A 147 -25.90 3.17 -10.11
C LEU A 147 -26.25 2.89 -11.57
N SER A 148 -26.27 3.91 -12.43
CA SER A 148 -26.46 3.77 -13.87
C SER A 148 -25.21 3.31 -14.63
N TYR A 149 -24.02 3.43 -14.04
CA TYR A 149 -22.75 3.04 -14.66
C TYR A 149 -22.32 1.61 -14.31
N LEU A 150 -22.68 1.11 -13.12
CA LEU A 150 -22.33 -0.23 -12.64
C LEU A 150 -23.21 -1.34 -13.21
N GLU A 151 -22.78 -2.59 -13.04
CA GLU A 151 -23.54 -3.76 -13.48
C GLU A 151 -24.86 -3.88 -12.72
N LEU A 152 -25.91 -4.38 -13.39
CA LEU A 152 -27.28 -4.41 -12.86
C LEU A 152 -27.39 -5.10 -11.49
N GLU A 153 -26.67 -6.20 -11.31
CA GLU A 153 -26.64 -6.98 -10.08
C GLU A 153 -25.99 -6.19 -8.93
N GLN A 154 -24.83 -5.58 -9.21
CA GLN A 154 -24.09 -4.75 -8.26
C GLN A 154 -24.91 -3.52 -7.85
N SER A 155 -25.53 -2.83 -8.80
CA SER A 155 -26.39 -1.66 -8.54
C SER A 155 -27.61 -2.02 -7.69
N ALA A 156 -28.22 -3.18 -7.91
CA ALA A 156 -29.33 -3.66 -7.08
C ALA A 156 -28.90 -3.92 -5.63
N GLU A 157 -27.72 -4.51 -5.43
CA GLU A 157 -27.16 -4.76 -4.11
C GLU A 157 -26.78 -3.46 -3.39
N ILE A 158 -26.14 -2.51 -4.08
CA ILE A 158 -25.85 -1.17 -3.56
C ILE A 158 -27.14 -0.47 -3.14
N LEU A 159 -28.16 -0.47 -4.02
CA LEU A 159 -29.44 0.17 -3.74
C LEU A 159 -30.11 -0.42 -2.49
N SER A 160 -29.95 -1.72 -2.22
CA SER A 160 -30.52 -2.38 -1.04
C SER A 160 -29.98 -1.85 0.29
N GLN A 161 -28.80 -1.22 0.29
CA GLN A 161 -28.17 -0.63 1.49
C GLN A 161 -28.80 0.72 1.87
N PHE A 162 -29.61 1.33 0.98
CA PHE A 162 -30.22 2.64 1.22
C PHE A 162 -31.60 2.55 1.90
N PRO A 163 -31.99 3.56 2.71
CA PRO A 163 -33.34 3.67 3.26
C PRO A 163 -34.41 3.71 2.15
N GLU A 164 -35.60 3.15 2.43
CA GLU A 164 -36.70 3.02 1.47
C GLU A 164 -37.06 4.31 0.72
N ARG A 165 -37.07 5.45 1.43
CA ARG A 165 -37.36 6.77 0.82
C ARG A 165 -36.30 7.19 -0.21
N VAL A 166 -35.03 6.90 0.06
CA VAL A 166 -33.91 7.23 -0.82
C VAL A 166 -33.91 6.31 -2.05
N ARG A 167 -34.21 5.01 -1.85
CA ARG A 167 -34.32 4.04 -2.95
C ARG A 167 -35.35 4.47 -3.99
N LEU A 168 -36.52 4.94 -3.54
CA LEU A 168 -37.58 5.42 -4.45
C LEU A 168 -37.12 6.66 -5.25
N ASP A 169 -36.50 7.63 -4.59
CA ASP A 169 -36.01 8.85 -5.25
C ASP A 169 -34.93 8.52 -6.30
N LEU A 170 -33.94 7.70 -5.94
CA LEU A 170 -32.88 7.27 -6.86
C LEU A 170 -33.43 6.48 -8.04
N MET A 171 -34.35 5.54 -7.82
CA MET A 171 -34.97 4.78 -8.91
C MET A 171 -35.74 5.68 -9.88
N MET A 172 -36.48 6.66 -9.37
CA MET A 172 -37.17 7.64 -10.20
C MET A 172 -36.18 8.49 -11.01
N ARG A 173 -35.02 8.86 -10.44
CA ARG A 173 -33.97 9.59 -11.17
C ARG A 173 -33.32 8.75 -12.26
N ILE A 174 -32.99 7.50 -11.96
CA ILE A 174 -32.41 6.55 -12.93
C ILE A 174 -33.38 6.35 -14.10
N ALA A 175 -34.68 6.24 -13.82
CA ALA A 175 -35.70 6.06 -14.86
C ALA A 175 -35.87 7.27 -15.81
N HIS A 176 -35.48 8.47 -15.39
CA HIS A 176 -35.55 9.70 -16.19
C HIS A 176 -34.16 10.19 -16.65
N LEU A 177 -33.11 9.39 -16.47
CA LEU A 177 -31.76 9.77 -16.84
C LEU A 177 -31.55 9.57 -18.35
N GLU A 178 -31.55 10.67 -19.12
CA GLU A 178 -31.34 10.64 -20.57
C GLU A 178 -29.87 10.87 -20.96
N GLU A 179 -29.24 11.90 -20.38
CA GLU A 179 -27.84 12.26 -20.65
C GLU A 179 -27.12 12.62 -19.35
N VAL A 180 -25.88 12.16 -19.21
CA VAL A 180 -25.00 12.51 -18.08
C VAL A 180 -24.12 13.68 -18.49
N GLN A 181 -24.23 14.80 -17.77
CA GLN A 181 -23.40 15.98 -18.06
C GLN A 181 -21.93 15.70 -17.74
N PRO A 182 -20.98 16.11 -18.61
CA PRO A 182 -19.55 15.91 -18.37
C PRO A 182 -19.03 16.47 -17.03
N ALA A 183 -19.64 17.55 -16.54
CA ALA A 183 -19.30 18.14 -15.25
C ALA A 183 -19.57 17.19 -14.06
N ALA A 184 -20.64 16.39 -14.11
CA ALA A 184 -20.97 15.44 -13.06
C ALA A 184 -20.05 14.20 -13.07
N LEU A 185 -19.54 13.82 -14.26
CA LEU A 185 -18.50 12.79 -14.38
C LEU A 185 -17.16 13.27 -13.81
N HIS A 186 -16.83 14.54 -14.04
CA HIS A 186 -15.62 15.14 -13.47
C HIS A 186 -15.70 15.22 -11.94
N GLU A 187 -16.82 15.69 -11.40
CA GLU A 187 -17.04 15.76 -9.95
C GLU A 187 -16.97 14.38 -9.28
N LEU A 188 -17.52 13.35 -9.94
CA LEU A 188 -17.40 11.98 -9.46
C LEU A 188 -15.95 11.49 -9.47
N ASN A 189 -15.18 11.80 -10.52
CA ASN A 189 -13.75 11.45 -10.54
C ASN A 189 -12.99 12.15 -9.42
N ASP A 190 -13.30 13.41 -9.11
CA ASP A 190 -12.68 14.15 -8.00
C ASP A 190 -13.04 13.54 -6.63
N ILE A 191 -14.28 13.07 -6.45
CA ILE A 191 -14.72 12.35 -5.25
C ILE A 191 -13.93 11.04 -5.11
N MET A 192 -13.81 10.29 -6.21
CA MET A 192 -13.05 9.04 -6.23
C MET A 192 -11.57 9.30 -5.97
N GLU A 193 -10.95 10.29 -6.61
CA GLU A 193 -9.56 10.65 -6.34
C GLU A 193 -9.34 11.06 -4.88
N LYS A 194 -10.27 11.79 -4.25
CA LYS A 194 -10.16 12.12 -2.82
C LYS A 194 -10.30 10.90 -1.90
N GLN A 195 -11.25 10.01 -2.20
CA GLN A 195 -11.44 8.78 -1.44
C GLN A 195 -10.25 7.83 -1.62
N PHE A 196 -9.75 7.67 -2.85
CA PHE A 196 -8.58 6.86 -3.18
C PHE A 196 -7.25 7.52 -2.77
N ALA A 197 -7.13 8.84 -2.72
CA ALA A 197 -5.96 9.50 -2.13
C ALA A 197 -5.96 9.35 -0.60
N GLY A 198 -7.14 9.34 0.02
CA GLY A 198 -7.32 8.91 1.41
C GLY A 198 -7.06 7.42 1.61
N GLN A 199 -7.30 6.59 0.60
CA GLN A 199 -7.12 5.14 0.59
C GLN A 199 -5.83 4.65 -0.11
N ALA A 200 -4.92 5.51 -0.55
CA ALA A 200 -3.58 5.10 -0.97
C ALA A 200 -2.74 4.63 0.25
N GLY A 201 -3.23 4.94 1.46
CA GLY A 201 -2.85 4.27 2.72
C GLY A 201 -3.75 3.10 3.13
N ALA A 202 -4.70 2.68 2.29
CA ALA A 202 -5.70 1.64 2.55
C ALA A 202 -5.66 0.49 1.52
N GLN A 203 -4.48 0.16 1.00
CA GLN A 203 -4.11 -1.25 1.14
C GLN A 203 -3.99 -1.47 2.64
N ALA A 204 -5.09 -1.85 3.29
CA ALA A 204 -5.06 -2.34 4.64
C ALA A 204 -4.26 -3.65 4.64
N ALA A 205 -2.93 -3.56 4.60
CA ALA A 205 -2.17 -4.31 5.56
C ALA A 205 -2.90 -4.08 6.88
N LYS A 206 -3.31 -5.16 7.56
CA LYS A 206 -3.88 -5.08 8.91
C LYS A 206 -2.83 -4.45 9.84
N ILE A 207 -2.68 -3.13 9.78
CA ILE A 207 -1.81 -2.30 10.59
C ILE A 207 -2.76 -1.67 11.59
N GLY A 208 -3.00 -2.39 12.68
CA GLY A 208 -3.99 -2.01 13.69
C GLY A 208 -4.89 -3.16 14.12
N GLY A 209 -5.59 -2.93 15.24
CA GLY A 209 -6.43 -3.90 15.93
C GLY A 209 -5.95 -4.13 17.36
N LEU A 210 -6.63 -5.03 18.07
CA LEU A 210 -6.38 -5.33 19.48
C LEU A 210 -4.90 -5.68 19.75
N LYS A 211 -4.23 -6.34 18.79
CA LYS A 211 -2.81 -6.71 18.90
C LYS A 211 -1.87 -5.50 18.82
N ALA A 212 -2.11 -4.59 17.89
CA ALA A 212 -1.32 -3.36 17.79
C ALA A 212 -1.57 -2.43 19.00
N ALA A 213 -2.82 -2.39 19.49
CA ALA A 213 -3.16 -1.67 20.71
C ALA A 213 -2.42 -2.25 21.92
N ALA A 214 -2.40 -3.58 22.08
CA ALA A 214 -1.65 -4.26 23.13
C ALA A 214 -0.13 -4.02 23.03
N GLU A 215 0.44 -4.10 21.83
CA GLU A 215 1.86 -3.81 21.60
C GLU A 215 2.20 -2.35 21.98
N ILE A 216 1.34 -1.38 21.64
CA ILE A 216 1.53 0.02 22.04
C ILE A 216 1.42 0.17 23.56
N MET A 217 0.42 -0.45 24.18
CA MET A 217 0.22 -0.41 25.63
C MET A 217 1.42 -0.98 26.39
N ASN A 218 2.06 -2.05 25.88
CA ASN A 218 3.28 -2.62 26.44
C ASN A 218 4.50 -1.68 26.43
N TYR A 219 4.48 -0.61 25.62
CA TYR A 219 5.56 0.40 25.56
C TYR A 219 5.21 1.70 26.32
N LEU A 220 4.01 1.82 26.87
CA LEU A 220 3.63 2.99 27.67
C LEU A 220 4.18 2.87 29.09
N ASP A 221 4.46 4.01 29.72
CA ASP A 221 4.81 4.04 31.14
C ASP A 221 3.59 3.61 31.98
N ASN A 222 3.82 2.81 33.04
CA ASN A 222 2.76 2.19 33.86
C ASN A 222 1.68 3.17 34.37
N SER A 223 2.02 4.45 34.59
CA SER A 223 1.06 5.46 35.03
C SER A 223 0.08 5.89 33.92
N MET A 224 0.53 5.85 32.66
CA MET A 224 -0.27 6.23 31.50
C MET A 224 -1.03 5.02 30.94
N GLU A 225 -0.45 3.84 31.00
CA GLU A 225 -1.10 2.55 30.69
C GLU A 225 -2.34 2.35 31.56
N GLY A 226 -2.22 2.42 32.89
CA GLY A 226 -3.34 2.17 33.80
C GLY A 226 -4.51 3.13 33.57
N ILE A 227 -4.24 4.42 33.41
CA ILE A 227 -5.27 5.43 33.13
C ILE A 227 -5.96 5.16 31.79
N LEU A 228 -5.21 4.78 30.75
CA LEU A 228 -5.81 4.43 29.46
C LEU A 228 -6.65 3.15 29.56
N MET A 229 -6.18 2.14 30.29
CA MET A 229 -6.85 0.84 30.40
C MET A 229 -8.19 0.96 31.15
N ASP A 230 -8.23 1.80 32.19
CA ASP A 230 -9.45 2.12 32.92
C ASP A 230 -10.45 2.87 32.03
N GLN A 231 -9.98 3.86 31.27
CA GLN A 231 -10.82 4.60 30.32
C GLN A 231 -11.37 3.72 29.18
N ILE A 232 -10.56 2.78 28.68
CA ILE A 232 -11.00 1.80 27.68
C ILE A 232 -12.06 0.88 28.29
N ARG A 233 -11.88 0.42 29.53
CA ARG A 233 -12.84 -0.44 30.25
C ARG A 233 -14.17 0.25 30.53
N GLU A 234 -14.15 1.55 30.87
CA GLU A 234 -15.37 2.36 31.04
C GLU A 234 -16.16 2.52 29.74
N HIS A 235 -15.46 2.56 28.60
CA HIS A 235 -16.08 2.73 27.29
C HIS A 235 -16.54 1.40 26.67
N ASP A 236 -15.73 0.35 26.79
CA ASP A 236 -15.95 -0.99 26.24
C ASP A 236 -15.15 -2.04 27.01
N GLU A 237 -15.83 -2.76 27.92
CA GLU A 237 -15.24 -3.80 28.76
C GLU A 237 -14.71 -4.99 27.94
N ASP A 238 -15.39 -5.38 26.86
CA ASP A 238 -14.99 -6.52 26.03
C ASP A 238 -13.69 -6.21 25.27
N THR A 239 -13.57 -4.99 24.75
CA THR A 239 -12.33 -4.51 24.12
C THR A 239 -11.19 -4.42 25.12
N ALA A 240 -11.48 -3.98 26.35
CA ALA A 240 -10.48 -3.88 27.40
C ALA A 240 -9.87 -5.25 27.76
N VAL A 241 -10.72 -6.26 27.94
CA VAL A 241 -10.28 -7.64 28.23
C VAL A 241 -9.44 -8.19 27.07
N GLN A 242 -9.86 -7.95 25.83
CA GLN A 242 -9.14 -8.45 24.64
C GLN A 242 -7.77 -7.79 24.45
N ILE A 243 -7.63 -6.50 24.76
CA ILE A 243 -6.32 -5.82 24.74
C ILE A 243 -5.44 -6.35 25.87
N GLN A 244 -5.98 -6.46 27.09
CA GLN A 244 -5.26 -6.99 28.25
C GLN A 244 -4.77 -8.44 28.03
N ASP A 245 -5.55 -9.28 27.36
CA ASP A 245 -5.16 -10.64 26.98
C ASP A 245 -3.99 -10.67 25.99
N LEU A 246 -3.89 -9.67 25.12
CA LEU A 246 -2.82 -9.57 24.12
C LEU A 246 -1.57 -8.87 24.66
N MET A 247 -1.68 -8.13 25.77
CA MET A 247 -0.55 -7.51 26.47
C MET A 247 0.29 -8.54 27.22
N PHE A 248 -0.34 -9.59 27.75
CA PHE A 248 0.33 -10.66 28.50
C PHE A 248 0.87 -11.75 27.55
N VAL A 249 2.03 -11.48 26.96
CA VAL A 249 2.71 -12.41 26.04
C VAL A 249 3.48 -13.46 26.83
N PHE A 250 3.54 -14.70 26.32
CA PHE A 250 4.30 -15.80 26.94
C PHE A 250 5.76 -15.47 27.24
N ASP A 251 6.37 -14.61 26.43
CA ASP A 251 7.74 -14.14 26.63
C ASP A 251 7.88 -13.27 27.89
N ASN A 252 6.82 -12.60 28.35
CA ASN A 252 6.82 -11.77 29.57
C ASN A 252 6.99 -12.61 30.85
N LEU A 253 6.85 -13.95 30.77
CA LEU A 253 7.19 -14.83 31.89
C LEU A 253 8.64 -14.65 32.36
N ILE A 254 9.53 -14.12 31.51
CA ILE A 254 10.92 -13.82 31.88
C ILE A 254 11.03 -12.74 32.97
N GLU A 255 10.08 -11.80 33.01
CA GLU A 255 10.06 -10.66 33.94
C GLU A 255 9.49 -11.03 35.31
N MET A 256 8.88 -12.21 35.42
CA MET A 256 8.35 -12.73 36.67
C MET A 256 9.47 -13.08 37.64
N ASP A 257 9.22 -12.84 38.93
CA ASP A 257 10.12 -13.26 39.98
C ASP A 257 10.14 -14.80 40.08
N ASP A 258 11.27 -15.33 40.58
CA ASP A 258 11.51 -16.76 40.65
C ASP A 258 10.44 -17.52 41.44
N ARG A 259 9.87 -16.88 42.49
CA ARG A 259 8.83 -17.50 43.30
C ARG A 259 7.53 -17.63 42.51
N SER A 260 7.14 -16.60 41.76
CA SER A 260 5.96 -16.65 40.89
C SER A 260 6.10 -17.71 39.79
N ILE A 261 7.30 -17.85 39.20
CA ILE A 261 7.57 -18.94 38.23
C ILE A 261 7.44 -20.32 38.90
N GLN A 262 7.99 -20.51 40.09
CA GLN A 262 7.89 -21.80 40.81
C GLN A 262 6.44 -22.18 41.13
N ILE A 263 5.60 -21.19 41.47
CA ILE A 263 4.18 -21.39 41.73
C ILE A 263 3.47 -21.80 40.44
N LEU A 264 3.73 -21.09 39.33
CA LEU A 264 3.20 -21.43 38.02
C LEU A 264 3.58 -22.86 37.60
N LEU A 265 4.85 -23.23 37.73
CA LEU A 265 5.37 -24.54 37.33
C LEU A 265 4.77 -25.71 38.12
N ARG A 266 4.22 -25.47 39.30
CA ARG A 266 3.55 -26.52 40.09
C ARG A 266 2.20 -26.93 39.49
N ASP A 267 1.52 -25.97 38.86
CA ASP A 267 0.15 -26.12 38.42
C ASP A 267 0.04 -26.33 36.89
N VAL A 268 1.15 -26.12 36.15
CA VAL A 268 1.25 -26.39 34.72
C VAL A 268 1.52 -27.88 34.45
N PRO A 269 0.69 -28.58 33.66
CA PRO A 269 0.96 -29.94 33.22
C PRO A 269 2.23 -30.05 32.36
N GLN A 270 3.01 -31.11 32.57
CA GLN A 270 4.30 -31.31 31.90
C GLN A 270 4.18 -31.34 30.36
N GLU A 271 3.07 -31.87 29.82
CA GLU A 271 2.84 -31.92 28.36
C GLU A 271 2.68 -30.54 27.71
N PHE A 272 2.05 -29.59 28.41
CA PHE A 272 1.92 -28.21 27.93
C PHE A 272 3.24 -27.46 28.05
N LEU A 273 3.95 -27.67 29.17
CA LEU A 273 5.27 -27.07 29.38
C LEU A 273 6.27 -27.48 28.30
N GLN A 274 6.34 -28.78 27.96
CA GLN A 274 7.19 -29.28 26.88
C GLN A 274 6.89 -28.61 25.53
N ARG A 275 5.62 -28.55 25.13
CA ARG A 275 5.21 -27.97 23.85
C ARG A 275 5.46 -26.46 23.79
N ALA A 276 5.15 -25.74 24.87
CA ALA A 276 5.34 -24.29 24.94
C ALA A 276 6.82 -23.89 24.88
N LEU A 277 7.69 -24.61 25.60
CA LEU A 277 9.13 -24.33 25.62
C LEU A 277 9.84 -24.64 24.31
N LYS A 278 9.28 -25.50 23.46
CA LYS A 278 9.84 -25.77 22.12
C LYS A 278 9.84 -24.54 21.22
N GLY A 279 8.90 -23.60 21.43
CA GLY A 279 8.84 -22.32 20.73
C GLY A 279 9.33 -21.13 21.53
N ALA A 280 9.84 -21.34 22.75
CA ALA A 280 10.35 -20.27 23.61
C ALA A 280 11.81 -19.93 23.26
N ASP A 281 12.20 -18.69 23.50
CA ASP A 281 13.60 -18.26 23.38
C ASP A 281 14.51 -18.96 24.41
N ASP A 282 15.83 -18.90 24.20
CA ASP A 282 16.79 -19.57 25.07
C ASP A 282 16.80 -18.97 26.49
N LEU A 283 16.50 -17.67 26.62
CA LEU A 283 16.51 -16.95 27.89
C LEU A 283 15.34 -17.38 28.78
N LEU A 284 14.12 -17.44 28.24
CA LEU A 284 12.96 -17.92 28.97
C LEU A 284 13.11 -19.40 29.31
N ARG A 285 13.65 -20.23 28.40
CA ARG A 285 13.94 -21.64 28.70
C ARG A 285 14.87 -21.78 29.91
N GLU A 286 15.96 -21.02 29.96
CA GLU A 286 16.89 -21.09 31.09
C GLU A 286 16.26 -20.56 32.38
N LYS A 287 15.48 -19.47 32.32
CA LYS A 287 14.72 -18.95 33.46
C LYS A 287 13.77 -19.99 34.05
N ILE A 288 13.10 -20.77 33.21
CA ILE A 288 12.25 -21.89 33.63
C ILE A 288 13.09 -23.01 34.24
N PHE A 289 14.20 -23.42 33.61
CA PHE A 289 15.06 -24.50 34.14
C PHE A 289 15.67 -24.18 35.51
N VAL A 290 16.09 -22.94 35.73
CA VAL A 290 16.66 -22.49 37.02
C VAL A 290 15.62 -22.57 38.14
N ASN A 291 14.34 -22.41 37.82
CA ASN A 291 13.23 -22.50 38.76
C ASN A 291 12.66 -23.91 38.95
N MET A 292 13.28 -24.93 38.34
CA MET A 292 12.93 -26.33 38.49
C MET A 292 13.94 -27.08 39.37
N SER A 293 13.53 -28.22 39.92
CA SER A 293 14.50 -29.15 40.52
C SER A 293 15.45 -29.69 39.43
N LYS A 294 16.72 -29.95 39.78
CA LYS A 294 17.74 -30.46 38.83
C LYS A 294 17.26 -31.65 38.01
N ARG A 295 16.63 -32.63 38.67
CA ARG A 295 16.09 -33.82 38.02
C ARG A 295 14.95 -33.49 37.04
N ALA A 296 14.06 -32.57 37.40
CA ALA A 296 12.94 -32.20 36.53
C ALA A 296 13.42 -31.38 35.32
N ALA A 297 14.41 -30.51 35.51
CA ALA A 297 15.05 -29.77 34.42
C ALA A 297 15.80 -30.71 33.45
N GLU A 298 16.53 -31.71 33.96
CA GLU A 298 17.21 -32.72 33.14
C GLU A 298 16.21 -33.53 32.31
N MET A 299 15.16 -34.06 32.93
CA MET A 299 14.10 -34.79 32.22
C MET A 299 13.44 -33.93 31.13
N LEU A 300 13.13 -32.67 31.44
CA LEU A 300 12.49 -31.77 30.47
C LEU A 300 13.42 -31.43 29.29
N ARG A 301 14.74 -31.33 29.51
CA ARG A 301 15.72 -31.15 28.44
C ARG A 301 15.77 -32.38 27.52
N GLU A 302 15.83 -33.57 28.10
CA GLU A 302 15.80 -34.84 27.34
C GLU A 302 14.50 -34.96 26.53
N ASP A 303 13.36 -34.63 27.13
CA ASP A 303 12.05 -34.63 26.46
C ASP A 303 12.03 -33.65 25.28
N LEU A 304 12.57 -32.43 25.44
CA LEU A 304 12.64 -31.41 24.38
C LEU A 304 13.56 -31.81 23.23
N GLU A 305 14.65 -32.52 23.51
CA GLU A 305 15.58 -33.08 22.50
C GLU A 305 14.95 -34.25 21.75
N ALA A 306 14.23 -35.13 22.45
CA ALA A 306 13.49 -36.24 21.86
C ALA A 306 12.26 -35.78 21.06
N MET A 307 11.75 -34.58 21.34
CA MET A 307 10.58 -34.02 20.68
C MET A 307 10.91 -33.61 19.24
N GLY A 308 10.27 -34.29 18.29
CA GLY A 308 10.33 -33.99 16.86
C GLY A 308 9.69 -32.66 16.47
N PRO A 309 9.61 -32.33 15.17
CA PRO A 309 8.97 -31.11 14.71
C PRO A 309 7.48 -31.11 15.06
N ILE A 310 7.01 -30.04 15.69
CA ILE A 310 5.62 -29.81 16.08
C ILE A 310 5.05 -28.61 15.33
N ARG A 311 3.72 -28.52 15.20
CA ARG A 311 3.08 -27.38 14.52
C ARG A 311 3.13 -26.14 15.41
N VAL A 312 3.33 -24.97 14.79
CA VAL A 312 3.29 -23.67 15.49
C VAL A 312 1.97 -23.48 16.24
N SER A 313 0.85 -23.91 15.65
CA SER A 313 -0.46 -23.89 16.31
C SER A 313 -0.53 -24.66 17.62
N ASP A 314 0.21 -25.77 17.74
CA ASP A 314 0.23 -26.60 18.94
C ASP A 314 1.10 -25.97 20.04
N VAL A 315 2.12 -25.20 19.65
CA VAL A 315 2.94 -24.39 20.54
C VAL A 315 2.12 -23.23 21.10
N GLU A 316 1.46 -22.46 20.23
CA GLU A 316 0.62 -21.32 20.62
C GLU A 316 -0.52 -21.76 21.54
N ALA A 317 -1.15 -22.91 21.27
CA ALA A 317 -2.18 -23.47 22.12
C ALA A 317 -1.65 -23.82 23.53
N ALA A 318 -0.46 -24.41 23.61
CA ALA A 318 0.17 -24.73 24.88
C ALA A 318 0.61 -23.48 25.66
N GLN A 319 1.15 -22.47 24.97
CA GLN A 319 1.49 -21.18 25.58
C GLN A 319 0.24 -20.50 26.14
N LYS A 320 -0.86 -20.48 25.39
CA LYS A 320 -2.14 -19.91 25.84
C LYS A 320 -2.68 -20.59 27.09
N GLU A 321 -2.58 -21.93 27.17
CA GLU A 321 -3.02 -22.68 28.34
C GLU A 321 -2.19 -22.32 29.58
N ILE A 322 -0.87 -22.16 29.44
CA ILE A 322 0.01 -21.73 30.54
C ILE A 322 -0.35 -20.32 31.00
N LEU A 323 -0.62 -19.39 30.08
CA LEU A 323 -1.04 -18.03 30.42
C LEU A 323 -2.40 -17.99 31.12
N SER A 324 -3.33 -18.85 30.71
CA SER A 324 -4.62 -19.03 31.39
C SER A 324 -4.45 -19.51 32.84
N ILE A 325 -3.54 -20.46 33.07
CA ILE A 325 -3.20 -20.93 34.42
C ILE A 325 -2.56 -19.81 35.24
N ALA A 326 -1.63 -19.06 34.66
CA ALA A 326 -0.98 -17.93 35.31
C ALA A 326 -1.98 -16.84 35.72
N ARG A 327 -2.93 -16.51 34.84
CA ARG A 327 -4.02 -15.55 35.12
C ARG A 327 -4.90 -16.04 36.27
N ARG A 328 -5.35 -17.30 36.21
CA ARG A 328 -6.17 -17.87 37.29
C ARG A 328 -5.47 -17.81 38.65
N LEU A 329 -4.16 -18.05 38.68
CA LEU A 329 -3.36 -17.96 39.91
C LEU A 329 -3.15 -16.50 40.36
N ALA A 330 -3.14 -15.55 39.43
CA ALA A 330 -3.09 -14.13 39.74
C ALA A 330 -4.42 -13.64 40.31
N ASP A 331 -5.55 -14.05 39.72
CA ASP A 331 -6.89 -13.71 40.18
C ASP A 331 -7.18 -14.24 41.61
N THR A 332 -6.53 -15.34 42.02
CA THR A 332 -6.61 -15.87 43.38
C THR A 332 -5.58 -15.26 44.34
N GLY A 333 -4.72 -14.36 43.85
CA GLY A 333 -3.65 -13.72 44.61
C GLY A 333 -2.47 -14.65 44.97
N GLU A 334 -2.39 -15.84 44.37
CA GLU A 334 -1.30 -16.79 44.60
C GLU A 334 -0.04 -16.43 43.80
N LEU A 335 -0.19 -15.66 42.72
CA LEU A 335 0.87 -15.31 41.78
C LEU A 335 0.82 -13.81 41.47
N MET A 336 1.98 -13.14 41.50
CA MET A 336 2.09 -11.73 41.14
C MET A 336 2.55 -11.61 39.69
N LEU A 337 1.66 -11.12 38.83
CA LEU A 337 2.00 -10.81 37.45
C LEU A 337 2.60 -9.41 37.38
N ASN A 338 3.93 -9.32 37.48
CA ASN A 338 4.64 -8.08 37.19
C ASN A 338 4.53 -7.82 35.68
N GLY A 339 3.47 -7.13 35.26
CA GLY A 339 3.18 -6.81 33.85
C GLY A 339 1.70 -6.69 33.49
N GLY A 340 0.77 -6.83 34.44
CA GLY A 340 -0.65 -6.57 34.21
C GLY A 340 -1.30 -6.11 35.50
N GLY A 341 -1.66 -4.83 35.57
CA GLY A 341 -2.02 -4.14 36.81
C GLY A 341 -3.10 -4.82 37.65
N SER A 342 -2.80 -4.96 38.94
CA SER A 342 -3.64 -4.58 40.09
C SER A 342 -2.93 -5.02 41.37
N ASP A 343 -2.39 -4.08 42.15
CA ASP A 343 -2.96 -3.75 43.46
C ASP A 343 -2.08 -2.80 44.26
N GLU A 344 -2.71 -1.69 44.65
CA GLU A 344 -2.51 -1.08 45.95
C GLU A 344 -2.54 -2.16 47.04
N PHE A 345 -1.45 -2.28 47.80
CA PHE A 345 -1.58 -2.57 49.23
C PHE A 345 -0.59 -1.72 50.03
N LEU A 346 -1.12 -1.14 51.11
CA LEU A 346 -0.45 -0.34 52.14
C LEU A 346 0.68 -1.07 52.86
#